data_AF-A0A7W4K510-F1
#
_entry.id   AF-A0A7W4K510-F1
#
_cell.length_a   1.000
_cell.length_b   1.000
_cell.length_c   1.000
_cell.angle_alpha   90.00
_cell.angle_beta   90.00
_cell.angle_gamma   90.00
#
_symmetry.space_group_name_H-M   'P 1'
#
loop_
_entity.id
_entity.type
_entity.pdbx_description
1 polymer ?
#
loop_
_entity_poly.entity_id
_entity_poly.type
_entity_poly.pdbx_seq_one_letter_code
_entity_poly.pdbx_strand_id
1 'polypeptide(L)'
;MLSMDLEEGTVAGCTVLGRDLVVWRDAGGQAHVWDDRCPHRGMRFSLGIVRAGMLACLYHGWRFGPDGRCAHIPAHPELSPPPTLRADPLTAAERDGLVWVALGDAPAHGPATGVSAPCVPVRSLAVDAPAQEVARAIGLPAGSRAGGLDRDIDGLVLAAVLPVDRARSMLHLLVIRPAGVGTDRDRRRRVAVWGQDLRDRLEGAWAAA
;
A
#
# COMPACT_ATOMS: atom_id res chain seq x y z
N MET A 1 1.20 -0.39 0.64
CA MET A 1 1.45 -1.60 -0.18
C MET A 1 2.70 -1.43 -1.01
N LEU A 2 3.27 -2.51 -1.57
CA LEU A 2 4.37 -2.39 -2.53
C LEU A 2 3.85 -1.81 -3.84
N SER A 3 4.58 -0.85 -4.41
CA SER A 3 4.21 -0.17 -5.67
C SER A 3 4.08 -1.15 -6.84
N MET A 4 4.96 -2.16 -6.89
CA MET A 4 4.97 -3.16 -7.95
C MET A 4 3.83 -4.19 -7.86
N ASP A 5 3.18 -4.34 -6.70
CA ASP A 5 2.04 -5.23 -6.54
C ASP A 5 0.76 -4.62 -7.16
N LEU A 6 0.83 -3.36 -7.58
CA LEU A 6 -0.24 -2.64 -8.27
C LEU A 6 0.19 -2.36 -9.71
N GLU A 7 -0.13 -3.28 -10.60
CA GLU A 7 0.15 -3.14 -12.03
C GLU A 7 -0.69 -2.01 -12.67
N GLU A 8 -0.24 -1.51 -13.81
CA GLU A 8 -0.97 -0.50 -14.57
C GLU A 8 -2.39 -0.98 -14.93
N GLY A 9 -3.39 -0.13 -14.73
CA GLY A 9 -4.79 -0.50 -15.00
C GLY A 9 -5.37 -1.51 -14.01
N THR A 10 -4.74 -1.72 -12.86
CA THR A 10 -5.26 -2.61 -11.81
C THR A 10 -5.71 -1.85 -10.57
N VAL A 11 -6.44 -2.55 -9.72
CA VAL A 11 -7.01 -2.04 -8.48
C VAL A 11 -6.83 -3.09 -7.38
N ALA A 12 -6.56 -2.62 -6.16
CA ALA A 12 -6.43 -3.45 -4.98
C ALA A 12 -7.07 -2.76 -3.76
N GLY A 13 -7.56 -3.55 -2.81
CA GLY A 13 -8.01 -3.06 -1.51
C GLY A 13 -6.91 -3.15 -0.46
N CYS A 14 -6.88 -2.22 0.48
CA CYS A 14 -6.11 -2.37 1.71
C CYS A 14 -6.82 -1.68 2.89
N THR A 15 -6.43 -2.02 4.10
CA THR A 15 -6.97 -1.40 5.31
C THR A 15 -5.83 -0.75 6.09
N VAL A 16 -6.01 0.50 6.50
CA VAL A 16 -5.03 1.25 7.32
C VAL A 16 -5.76 1.90 8.48
N LEU A 17 -5.34 1.63 9.71
CA LEU A 17 -5.99 2.14 10.94
C LEU A 17 -7.52 1.90 10.97
N GLY A 18 -7.98 0.75 10.45
CA GLY A 18 -9.38 0.36 10.38
C GLY A 18 -10.18 1.04 9.26
N ARG A 19 -9.54 1.89 8.44
CA ARG A 19 -10.15 2.52 7.27
C ARG A 19 -9.88 1.67 6.03
N ASP A 20 -10.95 1.24 5.35
CA ASP A 20 -10.86 0.50 4.10
C ASP A 20 -10.60 1.47 2.94
N LEU A 21 -9.50 1.24 2.23
CA LEU A 21 -9.01 2.07 1.14
C LEU A 21 -8.90 1.24 -0.14
N VAL A 22 -9.14 1.90 -1.26
CA VAL A 22 -8.83 1.37 -2.59
C VAL A 22 -7.57 2.05 -3.10
N VAL A 23 -6.64 1.26 -3.63
CA VAL A 23 -5.47 1.74 -4.37
C VAL A 23 -5.63 1.27 -5.80
N TRP A 24 -5.55 2.17 -6.78
CA TRP A 24 -5.66 1.81 -8.18
C TRP A 24 -4.63 2.58 -9.00
N ARG A 25 -4.16 1.97 -10.09
CA ARG A 25 -3.20 2.60 -10.99
C ARG A 25 -3.89 2.90 -12.31
N ASP A 26 -3.83 4.15 -12.73
CA ASP A 26 -4.35 4.53 -14.04
C ASP A 26 -3.46 4.02 -15.18
N ALA A 27 -3.91 4.21 -16.43
CA ALA A 27 -3.17 3.85 -17.63
C ALA A 27 -1.97 4.77 -17.93
N GLY A 28 -1.78 5.84 -17.14
CA GLY A 28 -0.57 6.66 -17.15
C GLY A 28 0.48 6.17 -16.16
N GLY A 29 0.17 5.11 -15.41
CA GLY A 29 1.04 4.56 -14.38
C GLY A 29 0.98 5.33 -13.05
N GLN A 30 0.07 6.28 -12.86
CA GLN A 30 -0.05 7.01 -11.59
C GLN A 30 -0.94 6.22 -10.61
N ALA A 31 -0.44 6.02 -9.39
CA ALA A 31 -1.22 5.42 -8.30
C ALA A 31 -2.14 6.47 -7.65
N HIS A 32 -3.38 6.05 -7.37
CA HIS A 32 -4.43 6.83 -6.70
C HIS A 32 -4.94 6.05 -5.49
N VAL A 33 -5.27 6.74 -4.40
CA VAL A 33 -5.80 6.13 -3.17
C VAL A 33 -7.08 6.82 -2.76
N TRP A 34 -8.18 6.09 -2.62
CA TRP A 34 -9.48 6.62 -2.20
C TRP A 34 -10.06 5.81 -1.04
N ASP A 35 -11.12 6.30 -0.41
CA ASP A 35 -11.99 5.43 0.37
C ASP A 35 -12.55 4.30 -0.49
N ASP A 36 -12.59 3.09 0.05
CA ASP A 36 -13.08 1.90 -0.66
C ASP A 36 -14.62 1.83 -0.70
N ARG A 37 -15.26 2.92 -1.13
CA ARG A 37 -16.72 3.05 -1.05
C ARG A 37 -17.29 3.88 -2.19
N CYS A 38 -18.08 3.24 -3.04
CA CYS A 38 -18.82 3.91 -4.09
C CYS A 38 -19.95 4.78 -3.50
N PRO A 39 -20.03 6.08 -3.87
CA PRO A 39 -21.02 7.01 -3.30
C PRO A 39 -22.47 6.67 -3.70
N HIS A 40 -22.69 5.82 -4.71
CA HIS A 40 -24.03 5.42 -5.13
C HIS A 40 -24.72 4.52 -4.10
N ARG A 41 -24.12 3.36 -3.78
CA ARG A 41 -24.70 2.33 -2.88
C ARG A 41 -23.68 1.65 -1.98
N GLY A 42 -22.50 2.23 -1.82
CA GLY A 42 -21.48 1.75 -0.89
C GLY A 42 -20.72 0.50 -1.32
N MET A 43 -20.86 0.03 -2.57
CA MET A 43 -20.03 -1.08 -3.08
C MET A 43 -18.55 -0.69 -3.04
N ARG A 44 -17.69 -1.65 -2.69
CA ARG A 44 -16.24 -1.47 -2.68
C ARG A 44 -15.69 -1.21 -4.08
N PHE A 45 -14.86 -0.19 -4.20
CA PHE A 45 -14.12 0.14 -5.41
C PHE A 45 -12.97 -0.84 -5.67
N SER A 46 -12.45 -1.50 -4.64
CA SER A 46 -11.43 -2.54 -4.72
C SER A 46 -11.84 -3.77 -5.54
N LEU A 47 -13.16 -3.96 -5.71
CA LEU A 47 -13.74 -4.98 -6.59
C LEU A 47 -13.98 -4.47 -8.02
N GLY A 48 -13.68 -3.20 -8.27
CA GLY A 48 -13.93 -2.50 -9.53
C GLY A 48 -12.95 -2.88 -10.64
N ILE A 49 -12.99 -2.11 -11.72
CA ILE A 49 -12.12 -2.29 -12.89
C ILE A 49 -11.62 -0.94 -13.35
N VAL A 50 -10.32 -0.79 -13.55
CA VAL A 50 -9.77 0.41 -14.20
C VAL A 50 -9.96 0.29 -15.71
N ARG A 51 -10.57 1.30 -16.32
CA ARG A 51 -10.78 1.38 -17.77
C ARG A 51 -10.67 2.82 -18.23
N ALA A 52 -9.90 3.05 -19.30
CA ALA A 52 -9.72 4.37 -19.92
C ALA A 52 -9.33 5.47 -18.88
N GLY A 53 -8.40 5.15 -17.98
CA GLY A 53 -7.93 6.08 -16.95
C GLY A 53 -8.92 6.39 -15.83
N MET A 54 -10.02 5.62 -15.72
CA MET A 54 -11.04 5.79 -14.69
C MET A 54 -11.26 4.48 -13.92
N LEU A 55 -11.66 4.60 -12.66
CA LEU A 55 -12.10 3.45 -11.89
C LEU A 55 -13.61 3.25 -12.03
N ALA A 56 -14.02 2.09 -12.53
CA ALA A 56 -15.42 1.70 -12.66
C ALA A 56 -15.85 0.83 -11.48
N CYS A 57 -16.93 1.22 -10.80
CA CYS A 57 -17.55 0.41 -9.77
C CYS A 57 -18.19 -0.85 -10.37
N LEU A 58 -17.87 -2.04 -9.85
CA LEU A 58 -18.38 -3.31 -10.38
C LEU A 58 -19.90 -3.45 -10.32
N TYR A 59 -20.58 -2.73 -9.42
CA TYR A 59 -22.01 -2.91 -9.22
C TYR A 59 -22.85 -2.38 -10.40
N HIS A 60 -22.71 -1.10 -10.73
CA HIS A 60 -23.51 -0.45 -11.79
C HIS A 60 -22.64 0.18 -12.88
N GLY A 61 -21.33 -0.05 -12.86
CA GLY A 61 -20.38 0.46 -13.85
C GLY A 61 -20.17 1.98 -13.83
N TRP A 62 -20.59 2.68 -12.77
CA TRP A 62 -20.31 4.10 -12.61
C TRP A 62 -18.81 4.34 -12.62
N ARG A 63 -18.35 5.27 -13.46
CA ARG A 63 -16.92 5.53 -13.69
C ARG A 63 -16.51 6.84 -13.04
N PHE A 64 -15.38 6.81 -12.36
CA PHE A 64 -14.85 7.94 -11.62
C PHE A 64 -13.44 8.24 -12.12
N GLY A 65 -13.16 9.51 -12.40
CA GLY A 65 -11.81 9.97 -12.77
C GLY A 65 -10.89 10.08 -11.56
N PRO A 66 -9.58 10.32 -11.76
CA PRO A 66 -8.57 10.50 -10.70
C PRO A 66 -8.95 11.48 -9.59
N ASP A 67 -9.64 12.56 -9.95
CA ASP A 67 -10.09 13.61 -9.02
C ASP A 67 -11.35 13.22 -8.22
N GLY A 68 -11.80 11.97 -8.37
CA GLY A 68 -12.97 11.39 -7.73
C GLY A 68 -14.29 11.75 -8.41
N ARG A 69 -14.34 12.60 -9.46
CA ARG A 69 -15.62 12.96 -10.11
C ARG A 69 -16.20 11.78 -10.87
N CYS A 70 -17.50 11.56 -10.72
CA CYS A 70 -18.21 10.65 -11.61
C CYS A 70 -18.28 11.26 -13.02
N ALA A 71 -17.69 10.56 -13.98
CA ALA A 71 -17.65 10.97 -15.38
C ALA A 71 -18.70 10.26 -16.23
N HIS A 72 -19.19 9.10 -15.80
CA HIS A 72 -20.08 8.29 -16.62
C HIS A 72 -20.98 7.36 -15.80
N ILE A 73 -22.28 7.35 -16.13
CA ILE A 73 -23.30 6.46 -15.58
C ILE A 73 -23.86 5.61 -16.72
N PRO A 74 -23.55 4.31 -16.81
CA PRO A 74 -23.95 3.49 -17.96
C PRO A 74 -25.45 3.45 -18.26
N ALA A 75 -26.30 3.47 -17.23
CA ALA A 75 -27.76 3.47 -17.39
C ALA A 75 -28.31 4.79 -17.94
N HIS A 76 -27.55 5.88 -17.85
CA HIS A 76 -27.92 7.22 -18.30
C HIS A 76 -26.73 7.85 -19.04
N PRO A 77 -26.36 7.35 -20.24
CA PRO A 77 -25.10 7.71 -20.89
C PRO A 77 -25.03 9.17 -21.35
N GLU A 78 -26.18 9.81 -21.57
CA GLU A 78 -26.30 11.23 -21.96
C GLU A 78 -26.35 12.18 -20.76
N LEU A 79 -26.54 11.64 -19.54
CA LEU A 79 -26.57 12.46 -18.33
C LEU A 79 -25.15 12.93 -18.02
N SER A 80 -25.00 14.24 -17.84
CA SER A 80 -23.83 14.81 -17.17
C SER A 80 -23.99 14.65 -15.66
N PRO A 81 -23.20 13.79 -14.99
CA PRO A 81 -23.34 13.59 -13.55
C PRO A 81 -23.09 14.89 -12.78
N PRO A 82 -23.82 15.16 -11.69
CA PRO A 82 -23.65 16.39 -10.94
C PRO A 82 -22.25 16.44 -10.28
N PRO A 83 -21.62 17.63 -10.14
CA PRO A 83 -20.27 17.76 -9.58
C PRO A 83 -20.09 17.26 -8.14
N THR A 84 -21.19 17.15 -7.40
CA THR A 84 -21.24 16.61 -6.03
C THR A 84 -21.13 15.10 -5.98
N LEU A 85 -21.30 14.40 -7.11
CA LEU A 85 -21.20 12.95 -7.20
C LEU A 85 -19.75 12.55 -7.32
N ARG A 86 -19.13 12.31 -6.17
CA ARG A 86 -17.68 12.09 -6.04
C ARG A 86 -17.36 10.87 -5.19
N ALA A 87 -16.32 10.14 -5.59
CA ALA A 87 -15.55 9.33 -4.65
C ALA A 87 -14.75 10.26 -3.73
N ASP A 88 -14.08 9.70 -2.72
CA ASP A 88 -13.29 10.45 -1.74
C ASP A 88 -11.78 10.17 -1.91
N PRO A 89 -11.08 10.92 -2.79
CA PRO A 89 -9.64 10.78 -2.94
C PRO A 89 -8.83 11.24 -1.75
N LEU A 90 -7.72 10.55 -1.50
CA LEU A 90 -6.69 10.90 -0.55
C LEU A 90 -5.40 11.27 -1.29
N THR A 91 -4.53 12.03 -0.62
CA THR A 91 -3.22 12.32 -1.18
C THR A 91 -2.34 11.08 -1.09
N ALA A 92 -1.69 10.73 -2.21
CA ALA A 92 -0.81 9.58 -2.31
C ALA A 92 0.53 9.95 -2.95
N ALA A 93 1.59 9.24 -2.58
CA ALA A 93 2.91 9.39 -3.15
C ALA A 93 3.61 8.04 -3.27
N GLU A 94 4.35 7.85 -4.36
CA GLU A 94 5.20 6.67 -4.53
C GLU A 94 6.64 7.02 -4.18
N ARG A 95 7.19 6.28 -3.22
CA ARG A 95 8.55 6.50 -2.75
C ARG A 95 9.15 5.20 -2.23
N ASP A 96 10.41 4.96 -2.58
CA ASP A 96 11.20 3.81 -2.15
C ASP A 96 10.50 2.46 -2.43
N GLY A 97 9.76 2.36 -3.55
CA GLY A 97 9.05 1.13 -3.95
C GLY A 97 7.72 0.88 -3.21
N LEU A 98 7.20 1.87 -2.49
CA LEU A 98 5.95 1.80 -1.72
C LEU A 98 4.97 2.89 -2.17
N VAL A 99 3.66 2.59 -2.11
CA VAL A 99 2.60 3.60 -2.19
C VAL A 99 2.28 4.08 -0.78
N TRP A 100 2.46 5.38 -0.54
CA TRP A 100 2.16 6.08 0.70
C TRP A 100 0.89 6.90 0.56
N VAL A 101 0.11 6.98 1.63
CA VAL A 101 -1.12 7.78 1.70
C VAL A 101 -1.11 8.64 2.96
N ALA A 102 -1.62 9.87 2.86
CA ALA A 102 -1.97 10.66 4.04
C ALA A 102 -3.47 10.51 4.30
N LEU A 103 -3.83 10.18 5.55
CA LEU A 103 -5.24 9.98 5.93
C LEU A 103 -5.99 11.27 6.27
N GLY A 104 -5.34 12.42 6.11
CA GLY A 104 -5.93 13.75 6.23
C GLY A 104 -5.48 14.65 5.07
N ASP A 105 -5.68 15.95 5.20
CA ASP A 105 -5.48 16.90 4.09
C ASP A 105 -4.01 17.22 3.76
N ALA A 106 -3.07 16.68 4.56
CA ALA A 106 -1.66 16.88 4.31
C ALA A 106 -1.22 16.15 3.02
N PRO A 107 -0.30 16.72 2.24
CA PRO A 107 0.32 16.00 1.13
C PRO A 107 1.11 14.77 1.60
N ALA A 108 0.92 13.64 0.92
CA ALA A 108 1.69 12.44 1.13
C ALA A 108 3.12 12.58 0.58
N HIS A 109 4.12 12.18 1.36
CA HIS A 109 5.53 12.18 0.95
C HIS A 109 6.29 10.89 1.33
N GLY A 110 5.64 10.01 2.10
CA GLY A 110 6.29 8.91 2.81
C GLY A 110 7.23 9.40 3.94
N PRO A 111 7.52 8.56 4.95
CA PRO A 111 8.52 8.87 5.96
C PRO A 111 9.93 8.94 5.36
N ALA A 112 10.83 9.67 6.00
CA ALA A 112 12.25 9.60 5.67
C ALA A 112 12.78 8.22 6.07
N THR A 113 13.19 7.42 5.08
CA THR A 113 13.68 6.04 5.26
C THR A 113 15.18 5.96 5.50
N GLY A 114 15.92 7.04 5.21
CA GLY A 114 17.39 7.06 5.22
C GLY A 114 18.02 6.30 4.05
N VAL A 115 17.21 5.84 3.09
CA VAL A 115 17.66 5.08 1.93
C VAL A 115 17.87 6.01 0.74
N SER A 116 19.01 5.85 0.05
CA SER A 116 19.39 6.64 -1.13
C SER A 116 19.53 5.82 -2.41
N ALA A 117 19.35 4.50 -2.34
CA ALA A 117 19.53 3.58 -3.46
C ALA A 117 18.21 2.87 -3.84
N PRO A 118 18.07 2.38 -5.09
CA PRO A 118 16.86 1.72 -5.54
C PRO A 118 16.50 0.52 -4.66
N CYS A 119 15.21 0.42 -4.32
CA CYS A 119 14.67 -0.70 -3.55
C CYS A 119 13.98 -1.70 -4.48
N VAL A 120 14.16 -3.00 -4.19
CA VAL A 120 13.53 -4.08 -4.92
C VAL A 120 12.61 -4.81 -3.95
N PRO A 121 11.30 -4.85 -4.21
CA PRO A 121 10.39 -5.49 -3.29
C PRO A 121 10.62 -7.00 -3.15
N VAL A 122 10.46 -7.47 -1.92
CA VAL A 122 10.59 -8.88 -1.55
C VAL A 122 9.20 -9.47 -1.35
N ARG A 123 8.46 -8.99 -0.34
CA ARG A 123 7.10 -9.43 -0.02
C ARG A 123 6.42 -8.50 0.97
N SER A 124 5.11 -8.64 1.03
CA SER A 124 4.25 -8.11 2.09
C SER A 124 3.81 -9.23 3.02
N LEU A 125 3.72 -8.96 4.31
CA LEU A 125 3.36 -9.89 5.37
C LEU A 125 2.28 -9.28 6.25
N ALA A 126 1.10 -9.90 6.33
CA ALA A 126 0.18 -9.63 7.42
C ALA A 126 0.78 -10.22 8.70
N VAL A 127 0.78 -9.45 9.77
CA VAL A 127 1.28 -9.85 11.08
C VAL A 127 0.19 -9.59 12.10
N ASP A 128 -0.22 -10.64 12.82
CA ASP A 128 -1.18 -10.57 13.92
C ASP A 128 -0.52 -10.03 15.20
N ALA A 129 0.10 -8.85 15.08
CA ALA A 129 0.66 -8.08 16.18
C ALA A 129 0.54 -6.56 15.91
N PRO A 130 0.44 -5.73 16.96
CA PRO A 130 0.40 -4.27 16.83
C PRO A 130 1.63 -3.73 16.10
N ALA A 131 1.44 -2.72 15.24
CA ALA A 131 2.52 -2.15 14.43
C ALA A 131 3.73 -1.65 15.25
N GLN A 132 3.51 -1.20 16.49
CA GLN A 132 4.60 -0.74 17.36
C GLN A 132 5.47 -1.89 17.88
N GLU A 133 4.89 -3.08 18.09
CA GLU A 133 5.64 -4.26 18.49
C GLU A 133 6.46 -4.81 17.35
N VAL A 134 5.87 -4.89 16.15
CA VAL A 134 6.61 -5.27 14.93
C VAL A 134 7.77 -4.30 14.68
N ALA A 135 7.52 -2.99 14.75
CA ALA A 135 8.56 -1.97 14.58
C ALA A 135 9.70 -2.11 15.61
N ARG A 136 9.37 -2.36 16.89
CA ARG A 136 10.37 -2.60 17.94
C ARG A 136 11.18 -3.87 17.66
N ALA A 137 10.53 -4.96 17.27
CA ALA A 137 11.19 -6.25 17.01
C ALA A 137 12.17 -6.18 15.84
N ILE A 138 11.90 -5.34 14.85
CA ILE A 138 12.82 -5.07 13.74
C ILE A 138 13.73 -3.87 13.98
N GLY A 139 13.77 -3.31 15.20
CA GLY A 139 14.69 -2.23 15.57
C GLY A 139 14.46 -0.90 14.85
N LEU A 140 13.24 -0.60 14.41
CA LEU A 140 12.91 0.75 13.93
C LEU A 140 12.88 1.75 15.11
N PRO A 141 13.31 3.01 14.90
CA PRO A 141 13.17 4.05 15.91
C PRO A 141 11.70 4.23 16.33
N ALA A 142 11.48 4.59 17.59
CA ALA A 142 10.13 4.84 18.09
C ALA A 142 9.42 5.93 17.26
N GLY A 143 8.19 5.66 16.83
CA GLY A 143 7.40 6.56 15.98
C GLY A 143 7.65 6.41 14.47
N SER A 144 8.74 5.77 14.05
CA SER A 144 9.02 5.52 12.63
C SER A 144 8.12 4.42 12.07
N ARG A 145 7.62 4.63 10.85
CA ARG A 145 6.84 3.63 10.09
C ARG A 145 7.65 2.90 9.02
N ALA A 146 8.82 3.40 8.66
CA ALA A 146 9.76 2.71 7.80
C ALA A 146 11.18 3.17 8.05
N GLY A 147 12.15 2.38 7.61
CA GLY A 147 13.56 2.70 7.71
C GLY A 147 14.45 1.61 7.12
N GLY A 148 15.66 2.02 6.72
CA GLY A 148 16.74 1.08 6.41
C GLY A 148 17.23 0.37 7.68
N LEU A 149 17.35 -0.95 7.60
CA LEU A 149 17.79 -1.84 8.67
C LEU A 149 19.08 -2.51 8.23
N ASP A 150 20.16 -2.27 8.95
CA ASP A 150 21.37 -3.07 8.79
C ASP A 150 21.16 -4.41 9.50
N ARG A 151 21.25 -5.49 8.74
CA ARG A 151 20.94 -6.83 9.19
C ARG A 151 22.04 -7.73 8.65
N ASP A 152 22.48 -8.67 9.49
CA ASP A 152 23.48 -9.69 9.18
C ASP A 152 22.96 -10.76 8.19
N ILE A 153 22.17 -10.32 7.21
CA ILE A 153 21.52 -11.11 6.16
C ILE A 153 22.00 -10.67 4.76
N ASP A 154 23.28 -10.27 4.68
CA ASP A 154 23.95 -9.69 3.51
C ASP A 154 23.46 -8.30 3.10
N GLY A 155 23.32 -7.38 4.07
CA GLY A 155 23.24 -5.94 3.84
C GLY A 155 21.87 -5.30 4.09
N LEU A 156 21.77 -4.01 3.76
CA LEU A 156 20.66 -3.13 4.15
C LEU A 156 19.28 -3.53 3.57
N VAL A 157 18.29 -3.72 4.45
CA VAL A 157 16.89 -4.00 4.12
C VAL A 157 16.05 -2.76 4.43
N LEU A 158 15.17 -2.35 3.51
CA LEU A 158 14.13 -1.39 3.83
C LEU A 158 12.91 -2.16 4.36
N ALA A 159 12.45 -1.80 5.54
CA ALA A 159 11.20 -2.30 6.11
C ALA A 159 10.21 -1.15 6.32
N ALA A 160 8.93 -1.40 6.03
CA ALA A 160 7.83 -0.52 6.39
C ALA A 160 6.75 -1.29 7.16
N VAL A 161 6.28 -0.74 8.27
CA VAL A 161 5.25 -1.32 9.14
C VAL A 161 4.04 -0.39 9.15
N LEU A 162 2.93 -0.87 8.57
CA LEU A 162 1.68 -0.13 8.47
C LEU A 162 0.63 -0.76 9.40
N PRO A 163 0.00 0.00 10.30
CA PRO A 163 -1.05 -0.52 11.15
C PRO A 163 -2.32 -0.81 10.32
N VAL A 164 -2.82 -2.03 10.41
CA VAL A 164 -4.13 -2.40 9.84
C VAL A 164 -5.22 -1.99 10.83
N ASP A 165 -5.07 -2.37 12.10
CA ASP A 165 -5.90 -1.94 13.22
C ASP A 165 -5.05 -1.92 14.51
N ARG A 166 -5.68 -2.06 15.69
CA ARG A 166 -4.97 -2.05 16.98
C ARG A 166 -4.16 -3.33 17.24
N ALA A 167 -4.55 -4.45 16.67
CA ALA A 167 -3.97 -5.77 16.92
C ALA A 167 -3.18 -6.30 15.72
N ARG A 168 -3.40 -5.77 14.51
CA ARG A 168 -2.81 -6.27 13.27
C ARG A 168 -2.03 -5.20 12.51
N SER A 169 -1.01 -5.64 11.79
CA SER A 169 -0.19 -4.79 10.94
C SER A 169 0.24 -5.47 9.64
N MET A 170 0.69 -4.66 8.69
CA MET A 170 1.35 -5.09 7.48
C MET A 170 2.83 -4.73 7.54
N LEU A 171 3.70 -5.73 7.37
CA LEU A 171 5.13 -5.59 7.19
C LEU A 171 5.46 -5.70 5.69
N HIS A 172 6.05 -4.66 5.12
CA HIS A 172 6.57 -4.64 3.75
C HIS A 172 8.09 -4.69 3.79
N LEU A 173 8.68 -5.62 3.05
CA LEU A 173 10.13 -5.84 2.99
C LEU A 173 10.67 -5.61 1.59
N LEU A 174 11.74 -4.83 1.50
CA LEU A 174 12.45 -4.53 0.26
C LEU A 174 13.95 -4.67 0.48
N VAL A 175 14.68 -5.16 -0.53
CA VAL A 175 16.14 -5.12 -0.52
C VAL A 175 16.62 -3.85 -1.18
N ILE A 176 17.53 -3.13 -0.52
CA ILE A 176 18.14 -1.92 -1.10
C ILE A 176 19.29 -2.39 -1.97
N ARG A 177 19.28 -2.06 -3.26
CA ARG A 177 20.27 -2.51 -4.23
C ARG A 177 21.47 -1.54 -4.24
N PRO A 178 22.64 -1.91 -3.68
CA PRO A 178 23.85 -1.13 -3.86
C PRO A 178 24.33 -1.30 -5.31
N ALA A 179 24.93 -0.26 -5.89
CA ALA A 179 25.50 -0.37 -7.23
C ALA A 179 26.58 -1.48 -7.28
N GLY A 180 26.53 -2.37 -8.27
CA GLY A 180 27.61 -3.32 -8.57
C GLY A 180 27.62 -4.66 -7.82
N VAL A 181 26.60 -5.01 -7.04
CA VAL A 181 26.52 -6.31 -6.33
C VAL A 181 25.76 -7.35 -7.16
N GLY A 182 26.22 -8.61 -7.12
CA GLY A 182 25.67 -9.77 -7.85
C GLY A 182 24.22 -10.15 -7.53
N THR A 183 23.75 -11.28 -8.10
CA THR A 183 22.32 -11.61 -8.31
C THR A 183 21.40 -11.42 -7.08
N ASP A 184 20.46 -10.49 -7.24
CA ASP A 184 19.45 -10.06 -6.25
C ASP A 184 18.56 -11.21 -5.70
N ARG A 185 18.49 -12.34 -6.41
CA ARG A 185 17.56 -13.44 -6.13
C ARG A 185 17.80 -14.12 -4.77
N ASP A 186 19.04 -14.49 -4.47
CA ASP A 186 19.34 -15.23 -3.23
C ASP A 186 19.15 -14.34 -2.00
N ARG A 187 19.49 -13.05 -2.14
CA ARG A 187 19.28 -12.04 -1.10
C ARG A 187 17.80 -11.82 -0.83
N ARG A 188 16.98 -11.65 -1.87
CA ARG A 188 15.51 -11.56 -1.73
C ARG A 188 14.95 -12.81 -1.06
N ARG A 189 15.44 -14.00 -1.39
CA ARG A 189 15.04 -15.26 -0.72
C ARG A 189 15.39 -15.25 0.77
N ARG A 190 16.60 -14.85 1.15
CA ARG A 190 16.99 -14.76 2.58
C ARG A 190 16.14 -13.77 3.36
N VAL A 191 15.89 -12.58 2.80
CA VAL A 191 15.00 -11.58 3.42
C VAL A 191 13.55 -12.08 3.52
N ALA A 192 13.07 -12.83 2.53
CA ALA A 192 11.74 -13.43 2.55
C ALA A 192 11.57 -14.47 3.67
N VAL A 193 12.60 -15.30 3.89
CA VAL A 193 12.65 -16.28 4.98
C VAL A 193 12.74 -15.57 6.33
N TRP A 194 13.67 -14.63 6.48
CA TRP A 194 13.80 -13.83 7.71
C TRP A 194 12.49 -13.13 8.10
N GLY A 195 11.78 -12.56 7.12
CA GLY A 195 10.47 -11.94 7.34
C GLY A 195 9.42 -12.94 7.82
N GLN A 196 9.43 -14.17 7.29
CA GLN A 196 8.52 -15.23 7.74
C GLN A 196 8.85 -15.64 9.18
N ASP A 197 10.11 -15.93 9.47
CA ASP A 197 10.54 -16.35 10.82
C ASP A 197 10.22 -15.26 11.86
N LEU A 198 10.36 -13.98 11.48
CA LEU A 198 9.97 -12.86 12.32
C LEU A 198 8.47 -12.86 12.62
N ARG A 199 7.63 -13.03 11.60
CA ARG A 199 6.17 -13.13 11.77
C ARG A 199 5.83 -14.27 12.72
N ASP A 200 6.36 -15.47 12.47
CA ASP A 200 6.04 -16.67 13.24
C ASP A 200 6.43 -16.50 14.72
N ARG A 201 7.59 -15.86 15.01
CA ARG A 201 8.00 -15.52 16.38
C ARG A 201 7.08 -14.51 17.05
N LEU A 202 6.67 -13.46 16.33
CA LEU A 202 5.80 -12.42 16.88
C LEU A 202 4.40 -12.94 17.16
N GLU A 203 3.81 -13.69 16.24
CA GLU A 203 2.48 -14.27 16.41
C GLU A 203 2.48 -15.37 17.48
N GLY A 204 3.55 -16.16 17.58
CA GLY A 204 3.71 -17.15 18.65
C GLY A 204 3.88 -16.53 20.04
N ALA A 205 4.63 -15.42 20.16
CA ALA A 205 4.79 -14.70 21.42
C ALA A 205 3.51 -13.94 21.83
N TRP A 206 2.81 -13.35 20.85
CA TRP A 206 1.57 -12.61 21.06
C TRP A 206 0.41 -13.53 21.48
N ALA A 207 0.29 -14.71 20.87
CA ALA A 207 -0.75 -15.68 21.25
C ALA A 207 -0.59 -16.23 22.68
N ALA A 208 0.60 -16.08 23.28
CA ALA A 208 0.91 -16.54 24.63
C ALA A 208 0.80 -15.46 25.72
N ALA A 209 0.54 -14.20 25.34
CA ALA A 209 0.41 -13.04 26.22
C ALA A 209 -1.07 -12.66 26.48
#